data_AF-A0AAJ7FD98-F1
#
_entry.id   AF-A0AAJ7FD98-F1
#
_cell.length_a   1.000
_cell.length_b   1.000
_cell.length_c   1.000
_cell.angle_alpha   90.00
_cell.angle_beta   90.00
_cell.angle_gamma   90.00
#
_symmetry.space_group_name_H-M   'P 1'
#
loop_
_entity.id
_entity.type
_entity.pdbx_description
1 polymer ?
#
loop_
_entity_poly.entity_id
_entity_poly.type
_entity_poly.pdbx_seq_one_letter_code
_entity_poly.pdbx_strand_id
1 'polypeptide(L)'
;MAVTSRSAELEIKWEEYVLGKSKSLRFTETPHYTFGIVLRKIYEFNDINDTGLIDTVDASNINILHPRSFRWDRTFFSKTNELVELHMEGHDYNNAEDKISRRGKIKLLFNGFCSLNHSHITPHMLHSENSTQIDLIIDHLQTNTSFLQSRFAIEVLLVSEGNSNSTMIIDGKKTLDDEHTPGIFEVDEIRTPNNNYDNGIQKMGAYIQWKPVSYTTAERDVTSSTDLIHYPLIVSYNHTKAMKNSLLFAFYDENVTQLLVQKINVSMGLKGDRFYKKTNYTTWTFIVGYGTPPDEQFSYLVIMIISIGIGLPLLIMISTGLYLCARRFRNQDSNVLLNR
;
A
#
# COMPACT_ATOMS: atom_id res chain seq x y z
N MET A 1 -2.68 9.66 10.66
CA MET A 1 -1.63 9.24 11.59
C MET A 1 -0.87 10.47 12.06
N ALA A 2 -0.45 10.48 13.32
CA ALA A 2 0.32 11.55 13.91
C ALA A 2 1.37 10.95 14.85
N VAL A 3 2.60 11.42 14.76
CA VAL A 3 3.71 11.01 15.63
C VAL A 3 3.83 12.02 16.75
N THR A 4 3.65 11.57 17.98
CA THR A 4 3.62 12.39 19.19
C THR A 4 4.47 11.75 20.28
N SER A 5 4.61 12.44 21.41
CA SER A 5 5.00 11.86 22.68
C SER A 5 3.97 10.83 23.15
N ARG A 6 4.38 9.95 24.08
CA ARG A 6 3.50 8.90 24.65
C ARG A 6 2.39 9.44 25.54
N SER A 7 2.52 10.68 26.02
CA SER A 7 1.54 11.36 26.86
C SER A 7 0.51 12.17 26.08
N ALA A 8 0.64 12.25 24.75
CA ALA A 8 -0.31 12.96 23.93
C ALA A 8 -1.67 12.28 23.92
N GLU A 9 -2.73 13.06 24.02
CA GLU A 9 -4.12 12.59 23.93
C GLU A 9 -4.81 13.24 22.73
N LEU A 10 -5.73 12.50 22.11
CA LEU A 10 -6.57 13.01 21.03
C LEU A 10 -7.82 13.66 21.62
N GLU A 11 -7.96 14.98 21.44
CA GLU A 11 -9.14 15.74 21.82
C GLU A 11 -10.09 15.89 20.63
N ILE A 12 -11.35 15.51 20.83
CA ILE A 12 -12.41 15.62 19.83
C ILE A 12 -13.54 16.48 20.37
N LYS A 13 -13.79 17.62 19.73
CA LYS A 13 -14.96 18.46 20.00
C LYS A 13 -16.14 17.96 19.18
N TRP A 14 -16.88 16.99 19.72
CA TRP A 14 -17.93 16.28 18.98
C TRP A 14 -18.95 17.17 18.28
N GLU A 15 -19.47 18.20 18.95
CA GLU A 15 -20.45 19.12 18.35
C GLU A 15 -19.89 19.86 17.14
N GLU A 16 -18.65 20.32 17.21
CA GLU A 16 -17.96 20.99 16.10
C GLU A 16 -17.57 19.99 14.99
N TYR A 17 -17.14 18.79 15.39
CA TYR A 17 -16.69 17.73 14.49
C TYR A 17 -17.82 17.21 13.59
N VAL A 18 -18.99 16.93 14.17
CA VAL A 18 -20.16 16.47 13.40
C VAL A 18 -20.66 17.54 12.43
N LEU A 19 -20.49 18.82 12.77
CA LEU A 19 -20.79 19.95 11.88
C LEU A 19 -19.72 20.19 10.81
N GLY A 20 -18.64 19.41 10.79
CA GLY A 20 -17.54 19.53 9.82
C GLY A 20 -16.72 20.81 10.01
N LYS A 21 -16.69 21.37 11.22
CA LYS A 21 -15.86 22.54 11.52
C LYS A 21 -14.38 22.14 11.61
N SER A 22 -13.51 23.04 11.16
CA SER A 22 -12.07 22.89 11.33
C SER A 22 -11.66 23.04 12.79
N LYS A 23 -10.46 22.53 13.15
CA LYS A 23 -9.92 22.48 14.53
C LYS A 23 -10.80 21.75 15.54
N SER A 24 -11.72 20.92 15.08
CA SER A 24 -12.56 20.08 15.94
C SER A 24 -11.83 18.80 16.39
N LEU A 25 -10.69 18.49 15.76
CA LEU A 25 -9.79 17.39 16.11
C LEU A 25 -8.39 17.94 16.37
N ARG A 26 -7.80 17.66 17.54
CA ARG A 26 -6.41 18.05 17.84
C ARG A 26 -5.76 17.11 18.85
N PHE A 27 -4.44 17.12 18.90
CA PHE A 27 -3.69 16.51 20.00
C PHE A 27 -3.44 17.53 21.10
N THR A 28 -3.23 17.07 22.34
CA THR A 28 -2.84 17.92 23.48
C THR A 28 -1.51 18.63 23.28
N GLU A 29 -0.68 18.12 22.38
CA GLU A 29 0.58 18.71 21.91
C GLU A 29 0.61 18.75 20.37
N THR A 30 1.51 19.56 19.82
CA THR A 30 1.76 19.56 18.37
C THR A 30 2.50 18.29 17.98
N PRO A 31 1.97 17.46 17.07
CA PRO A 31 2.69 16.28 16.60
C PRO A 31 4.02 16.65 15.94
N HIS A 32 5.01 15.77 16.07
CA HIS A 32 6.29 15.88 15.37
C HIS A 32 6.16 15.69 13.87
N TYR A 33 5.20 14.87 13.46
CA TYR A 33 4.94 14.57 12.06
C TYR A 33 3.51 14.07 11.88
N THR A 34 2.86 14.46 10.78
CA THR A 34 1.51 14.00 10.46
C THR A 34 1.39 13.55 9.00
N PHE A 35 0.66 12.45 8.82
CA PHE A 35 0.34 11.89 7.51
C PHE A 35 -1.10 11.37 7.48
N GLY A 36 -1.86 11.81 6.49
CA GLY A 36 -3.27 11.53 6.30
C GLY A 36 -3.54 10.89 4.95
N ILE A 37 -4.45 9.91 4.95
CA ILE A 37 -4.97 9.30 3.74
C ILE A 37 -6.49 9.42 3.73
N VAL A 38 -7.09 9.63 2.55
CA VAL A 38 -8.54 9.65 2.36
C VAL A 38 -8.90 8.86 1.11
N LEU A 39 -9.73 7.83 1.28
CA LEU A 39 -10.42 7.19 0.16
C LEU A 39 -11.46 8.17 -0.38
N ARG A 40 -11.16 8.79 -1.51
CA ARG A 40 -11.91 9.95 -2.00
C ARG A 40 -12.99 9.58 -3.00
N LYS A 41 -12.66 8.69 -3.93
CA LYS A 41 -13.55 8.22 -4.99
C LYS A 41 -13.31 6.76 -5.29
N ILE A 42 -14.39 6.09 -5.67
CA ILE A 42 -14.37 4.77 -6.28
C ILE A 42 -14.88 4.98 -7.70
N TYR A 43 -14.01 4.82 -8.68
CA TYR A 43 -14.36 4.84 -10.09
C TYR A 43 -14.84 3.47 -10.52
N GLU A 44 -16.00 3.41 -11.16
CA GLU A 44 -16.42 2.30 -11.99
C GLU A 44 -16.26 2.73 -13.44
N PHE A 45 -15.51 2.00 -14.26
CA PHE A 45 -15.31 2.34 -15.66
C PHE A 45 -15.62 1.16 -16.58
N ASN A 46 -16.21 1.46 -17.75
CA ASN A 46 -16.54 0.48 -18.79
C ASN A 46 -15.34 0.29 -19.72
N ASP A 47 -14.57 -0.76 -19.49
CA ASP A 47 -13.34 -1.06 -20.25
C ASP A 47 -13.66 -1.84 -21.52
N ILE A 48 -14.26 -1.16 -22.50
CA ILE A 48 -14.78 -1.76 -23.73
C ILE A 48 -13.67 -2.45 -24.53
N ASN A 49 -12.48 -1.84 -24.54
CA ASN A 49 -11.31 -2.30 -25.28
C ASN A 49 -10.44 -3.29 -24.50
N ASP A 50 -10.86 -3.67 -23.28
CA ASP A 50 -10.15 -4.58 -22.39
C ASP A 50 -8.67 -4.19 -22.22
N THR A 51 -8.44 -2.96 -21.80
CA THR A 51 -7.10 -2.40 -21.60
C THR A 51 -6.62 -2.56 -20.16
N GLY A 52 -7.55 -2.63 -19.19
CA GLY A 52 -7.28 -2.51 -17.76
C GLY A 52 -7.01 -1.07 -17.30
N LEU A 53 -7.08 -0.08 -18.20
CA LEU A 53 -6.56 1.27 -17.97
C LEU A 53 -7.66 2.33 -17.97
N ILE A 54 -7.92 2.96 -16.82
CA ILE A 54 -8.97 3.98 -16.66
C ILE A 54 -8.71 5.26 -17.46
N ASP A 55 -7.44 5.62 -17.68
CA ASP A 55 -7.03 6.83 -18.42
C ASP A 55 -7.27 6.73 -19.93
N THR A 56 -7.50 5.53 -20.45
CA THR A 56 -7.87 5.30 -21.86
C THR A 56 -9.38 5.35 -22.10
N VAL A 57 -10.19 5.48 -21.04
CA VAL A 57 -11.64 5.41 -21.10
C VAL A 57 -12.27 6.80 -21.11
N ASP A 58 -13.22 7.00 -22.02
CA ASP A 58 -13.97 8.25 -22.11
C ASP A 58 -14.75 8.54 -20.82
N ALA A 59 -14.86 9.81 -20.45
CA ALA A 59 -15.57 10.22 -19.24
C ALA A 59 -17.05 9.77 -19.20
N SER A 60 -17.71 9.58 -20.34
CA SER A 60 -19.08 9.04 -20.44
C SER A 60 -19.19 7.58 -20.00
N ASN A 61 -18.07 6.84 -20.03
CA ASN A 61 -17.92 5.46 -19.62
C ASN A 61 -17.36 5.33 -18.21
N ILE A 62 -17.37 6.41 -17.42
CA ILE A 62 -16.93 6.44 -16.03
C ILE A 62 -18.08 6.88 -15.13
N ASN A 63 -18.29 6.11 -14.07
CA ASN A 63 -19.21 6.39 -12.99
C ASN A 63 -18.40 6.58 -11.70
N ILE A 64 -18.68 7.66 -10.95
CA ILE A 64 -17.92 8.02 -9.75
C ILE A 64 -18.80 7.78 -8.52
N LEU A 65 -18.36 6.89 -7.65
CA LEU A 65 -18.98 6.67 -6.35
C LEU A 65 -18.16 7.36 -5.26
N HIS A 66 -18.85 8.03 -4.35
CA HIS A 66 -18.24 8.73 -3.23
C HIS A 66 -18.41 7.93 -1.94
N PRO A 67 -17.32 7.49 -1.27
CA PRO A 67 -17.39 6.72 -0.01
C PRO A 67 -18.30 7.33 1.06
N ARG A 68 -18.42 8.67 1.12
CA ARG A 68 -19.33 9.39 2.03
C ARG A 68 -20.81 9.05 1.88
N SER A 69 -21.21 8.50 0.73
CA SER A 69 -22.61 8.23 0.37
C SER A 69 -23.01 6.77 0.63
N PHE A 70 -22.10 5.99 1.21
CA PHE A 70 -22.41 4.70 1.82
C PHE A 70 -22.81 4.92 3.27
N ARG A 71 -23.71 4.08 3.79
CA ARG A 71 -23.94 3.96 5.23
C ARG A 71 -22.86 3.04 5.80
N TRP A 72 -22.07 3.54 6.74
CA TRP A 72 -20.94 2.82 7.33
C TRP A 72 -21.30 2.27 8.70
N ASP A 73 -21.09 0.98 8.89
CA ASP A 73 -21.20 0.31 10.18
C ASP A 73 -19.87 -0.28 10.61
N ARG A 74 -19.59 -0.24 11.91
CA ARG A 74 -18.52 -1.04 12.52
C ARG A 74 -19.05 -2.44 12.78
N THR A 75 -18.54 -3.43 12.04
CA THR A 75 -19.01 -4.81 12.13
C THR A 75 -18.18 -5.66 13.09
N PHE A 76 -16.90 -5.32 13.27
CA PHE A 76 -16.01 -6.05 14.17
C PHE A 76 -14.96 -5.11 14.78
N PHE A 77 -14.59 -5.36 16.03
CA PHE A 77 -13.46 -4.71 16.69
C PHE A 77 -12.84 -5.70 17.68
N SER A 78 -11.53 -5.89 17.57
CA SER A 78 -10.74 -6.72 18.47
C SER A 78 -9.44 -6.02 18.81
N LYS A 79 -8.99 -6.18 20.06
CA LYS A 79 -7.71 -5.67 20.53
C LYS A 79 -7.07 -6.72 21.41
N THR A 80 -5.92 -7.20 20.99
CA THR A 80 -5.03 -8.06 21.78
C THR A 80 -3.72 -7.33 22.09
N ASN A 81 -2.78 -8.00 22.72
CA ASN A 81 -1.44 -7.45 22.95
C ASN A 81 -0.56 -7.42 21.69
N GLU A 82 -0.99 -8.10 20.63
CA GLU A 82 -0.19 -8.29 19.40
C GLU A 82 -0.83 -7.61 18.18
N LEU A 83 -2.16 -7.50 18.18
CA LEU A 83 -2.95 -7.09 17.02
C LEU A 83 -4.17 -6.26 17.44
N VAL A 84 -4.46 -5.22 16.67
CA VAL A 84 -5.71 -4.47 16.74
C VAL A 84 -6.42 -4.61 15.40
N GLU A 85 -7.65 -5.11 15.42
CA GLU A 85 -8.47 -5.33 14.22
C GLU A 85 -9.73 -4.48 14.29
N LEU A 86 -10.06 -3.81 13.19
CA LEU A 86 -11.29 -3.05 13.04
C LEU A 86 -11.86 -3.32 11.66
N HIS A 87 -13.10 -3.83 11.59
CA HIS A 87 -13.81 -4.02 10.33
C HIS A 87 -14.95 -3.02 10.21
N MET A 88 -15.00 -2.36 9.05
CA MET A 88 -16.01 -1.39 8.69
C MET A 88 -16.67 -1.83 7.39
N GLU A 89 -18.00 -1.78 7.32
CA GLU A 89 -18.76 -2.10 6.10
C GLU A 89 -19.63 -0.90 5.67
N GLY A 90 -19.38 -0.41 4.47
CA GLY A 90 -20.22 0.53 3.74
C GLY A 90 -21.24 -0.21 2.90
N HIS A 91 -22.52 0.10 3.05
CA HIS A 91 -23.62 -0.50 2.29
C HIS A 91 -24.67 0.55 1.90
N ASP A 92 -25.67 0.13 1.12
CA ASP A 92 -26.78 0.97 0.64
C ASP A 92 -26.30 2.31 0.04
N TYR A 93 -25.45 2.25 -0.98
CA TYR A 93 -24.96 3.47 -1.65
C TYR A 93 -26.12 4.26 -2.22
N ASN A 94 -26.21 5.53 -1.85
CA ASN A 94 -27.20 6.46 -2.36
C ASN A 94 -26.62 7.87 -2.43
N ASN A 95 -26.45 8.38 -3.65
CA ASN A 95 -26.11 9.78 -3.87
C ASN A 95 -27.25 10.49 -4.61
N ALA A 96 -27.94 11.39 -3.92
CA ALA A 96 -29.04 12.18 -4.46
C ALA A 96 -28.57 13.20 -5.52
N GLU A 97 -27.34 13.73 -5.39
CA GLU A 97 -26.78 14.71 -6.33
C GLU A 97 -26.62 14.10 -7.72
N ASP A 98 -26.07 12.87 -7.78
CA ASP A 98 -25.82 12.15 -9.04
C ASP A 98 -26.99 11.23 -9.46
N LYS A 99 -28.01 11.09 -8.60
CA LYS A 99 -29.15 10.15 -8.76
C LYS A 99 -28.70 8.70 -8.93
N ILE A 100 -27.65 8.29 -8.21
CA ILE A 100 -27.07 6.95 -8.29
C ILE A 100 -27.37 6.20 -7.00
N SER A 101 -27.94 5.00 -7.12
CA SER A 101 -28.08 4.06 -6.01
C SER A 101 -27.57 2.68 -6.42
N ARG A 102 -26.79 2.06 -5.53
CA ARG A 102 -26.19 0.72 -5.73
C ARG A 102 -26.37 -0.12 -4.47
N ARG A 103 -26.72 -1.39 -4.66
CA ARG A 103 -26.65 -2.42 -3.61
C ARG A 103 -25.29 -3.11 -3.63
N GLY A 104 -24.95 -3.78 -2.53
CA GLY A 104 -23.65 -4.42 -2.31
C GLY A 104 -22.86 -3.70 -1.22
N LYS A 105 -21.59 -4.07 -1.08
CA LYS A 105 -20.76 -3.67 0.06
C LYS A 105 -19.39 -3.18 -0.35
N ILE A 106 -18.89 -2.20 0.40
CA ILE A 106 -17.47 -1.88 0.48
C ILE A 106 -17.02 -2.26 1.89
N LYS A 107 -15.97 -3.06 2.02
CA LYS A 107 -15.39 -3.41 3.32
C LYS A 107 -14.02 -2.77 3.46
N LEU A 108 -13.74 -2.25 4.65
CA LEU A 108 -12.45 -1.74 5.05
C LEU A 108 -12.05 -2.47 6.33
N LEU A 109 -10.99 -3.27 6.23
CA LEU A 109 -10.41 -3.96 7.38
C LEU A 109 -9.10 -3.26 7.73
N PHE A 110 -8.93 -2.93 9.00
CA PHE A 110 -7.76 -2.23 9.51
C PHE A 110 -7.07 -3.13 10.54
N ASN A 111 -5.78 -3.39 10.31
CA ASN A 111 -4.94 -4.17 11.22
C ASN A 111 -3.76 -3.31 11.69
N GLY A 112 -3.68 -3.07 13.00
CA GLY A 112 -2.53 -2.46 13.66
C GLY A 112 -1.70 -3.53 14.36
N PHE A 113 -0.38 -3.43 14.27
CA PHE A 113 0.54 -4.48 14.70
C PHE A 113 1.45 -4.02 15.83
N CYS A 114 2.05 -4.96 16.58
CA CYS A 114 2.99 -4.67 17.67
C CYS A 114 4.40 -5.24 17.42
N SER A 115 4.66 -5.86 16.27
CA SER A 115 5.94 -6.46 15.91
C SER A 115 6.17 -6.46 14.40
N LEU A 116 7.42 -6.66 13.98
CA LEU A 116 7.78 -6.92 12.58
C LEU A 116 7.41 -8.36 12.19
N ASN A 117 6.46 -8.53 11.27
CA ASN A 117 6.06 -9.85 10.74
C ASN A 117 5.27 -9.71 9.43
N HIS A 118 4.92 -10.83 8.79
CA HIS A 118 4.00 -10.85 7.65
C HIS A 118 2.55 -10.99 8.11
N SER A 119 1.66 -10.29 7.43
CA SER A 119 0.22 -10.34 7.70
C SER A 119 -0.36 -11.73 7.40
N HIS A 120 -1.36 -12.15 8.18
CA HIS A 120 -2.13 -13.36 7.87
C HIS A 120 -3.06 -13.19 6.66
N ILE A 121 -3.36 -11.94 6.28
CA ILE A 121 -4.22 -11.64 5.13
C ILE A 121 -3.35 -11.55 3.88
N THR A 122 -3.66 -12.36 2.87
CA THR A 122 -3.05 -12.31 1.54
C THR A 122 -3.22 -10.91 0.92
N PRO A 123 -2.17 -10.26 0.40
CA PRO A 123 -0.88 -10.81 -0.07
C PRO A 123 0.24 -10.80 0.98
N HIS A 124 -0.09 -11.07 2.25
CA HIS A 124 0.87 -11.29 3.32
C HIS A 124 1.89 -10.16 3.40
N MET A 125 1.41 -8.93 3.49
CA MET A 125 2.27 -7.75 3.50
C MET A 125 3.15 -7.75 4.76
N LEU A 126 4.44 -7.44 4.62
CA LEU A 126 5.37 -7.24 5.73
C LEU A 126 5.01 -5.94 6.47
N HIS A 127 4.75 -6.04 7.76
CA HIS A 127 4.31 -4.94 8.61
C HIS A 127 5.23 -4.77 9.82
N SER A 128 5.22 -3.60 10.43
CA SER A 128 5.88 -3.30 11.71
C SER A 128 4.94 -2.63 12.70
N GLU A 129 5.42 -2.39 13.92
CA GLU A 129 4.70 -1.67 14.97
C GLU A 129 4.32 -0.22 14.60
N ASN A 130 4.98 0.35 13.59
CA ASN A 130 4.75 1.71 13.12
C ASN A 130 3.81 1.77 11.92
N SER A 131 3.09 0.67 11.64
CA SER A 131 2.31 0.50 10.42
C SER A 131 0.89 0.02 10.70
N THR A 132 -0.01 0.34 9.79
CA THR A 132 -1.39 -0.15 9.75
C THR A 132 -1.66 -0.71 8.37
N GLN A 133 -2.06 -1.97 8.31
CA GLN A 133 -2.56 -2.56 7.08
C GLN A 133 -4.02 -2.21 6.89
N ILE A 134 -4.37 -1.86 5.65
CA ILE A 134 -5.73 -1.57 5.20
C ILE A 134 -6.04 -2.53 4.07
N ASP A 135 -7.16 -3.24 4.21
CA ASP A 135 -7.67 -4.14 3.19
C ASP A 135 -9.04 -3.64 2.73
N LEU A 136 -9.07 -3.13 1.50
CA LEU A 136 -10.25 -2.62 0.82
C LEU A 136 -10.86 -3.73 -0.04
N ILE A 137 -12.15 -4.00 0.16
CA ILE A 137 -12.87 -5.04 -0.57
C ILE A 137 -14.13 -4.43 -1.19
N ILE A 138 -14.31 -4.62 -2.50
CA ILE A 138 -15.56 -4.32 -3.21
C ILE A 138 -16.33 -5.62 -3.39
N ASP A 139 -17.34 -5.83 -2.57
CA ASP A 139 -18.04 -7.12 -2.42
C ASP A 139 -19.50 -7.02 -2.89
N HIS A 140 -19.82 -7.69 -3.99
CA HIS A 140 -21.13 -7.73 -4.62
C HIS A 140 -21.72 -6.35 -4.91
N LEU A 141 -20.88 -5.34 -5.17
CA LEU A 141 -21.32 -3.99 -5.51
C LEU A 141 -21.93 -3.97 -6.90
N GLN A 142 -23.17 -3.51 -6.99
CA GLN A 142 -23.87 -3.37 -8.26
C GLN A 142 -23.12 -2.40 -9.16
N THR A 143 -22.84 -2.87 -10.37
CA THR A 143 -22.29 -2.08 -11.47
C THR A 143 -23.41 -1.33 -12.20
N ASN A 144 -23.04 -0.30 -12.96
CA ASN A 144 -23.90 0.32 -13.94
C ASN A 144 -24.44 -0.73 -14.94
N THR A 145 -25.75 -0.70 -15.17
CA THR A 145 -26.43 -1.61 -16.10
C THR A 145 -25.96 -1.43 -17.53
N SER A 146 -25.58 -0.21 -17.91
CA SER A 146 -25.09 0.12 -19.25
C SER A 146 -23.64 -0.30 -19.47
N PHE A 147 -22.87 -0.56 -18.41
CA PHE A 147 -21.47 -0.97 -18.51
C PHE A 147 -21.41 -2.48 -18.55
N LEU A 148 -21.03 -3.07 -19.68
CA LEU A 148 -20.91 -4.53 -19.78
C LEU A 148 -19.58 -5.02 -19.21
N GLN A 149 -18.55 -4.19 -19.29
CA GLN A 149 -17.16 -4.51 -19.01
C GLN A 149 -16.64 -3.64 -17.84
N SER A 150 -17.38 -3.67 -16.72
CA SER A 150 -17.04 -2.84 -15.55
C SER A 150 -15.76 -3.31 -14.87
N ARG A 151 -14.87 -2.36 -14.61
CA ARG A 151 -13.72 -2.47 -13.70
C ARG A 151 -13.78 -1.34 -12.67
N PHE A 152 -13.00 -1.49 -11.61
CA PHE A 152 -12.93 -0.51 -10.53
C PHE A 152 -11.55 0.11 -10.40
N ALA A 153 -11.52 1.39 -10.02
CA ALA A 153 -10.32 2.08 -9.57
C ALA A 153 -10.61 2.94 -8.35
N ILE A 154 -9.59 3.22 -7.55
CA ILE A 154 -9.71 3.95 -6.29
C ILE A 154 -8.83 5.20 -6.35
N GLU A 155 -9.41 6.36 -6.04
CA GLU A 155 -8.67 7.60 -5.82
C GLU A 155 -8.35 7.73 -4.32
N VAL A 156 -7.07 7.77 -4.00
CA VAL A 156 -6.59 8.06 -2.65
C VAL A 156 -5.98 9.45 -2.63
N LEU A 157 -6.43 10.28 -1.68
CA LEU A 157 -5.81 11.55 -1.36
C LEU A 157 -4.78 11.33 -0.26
N LEU A 158 -3.57 11.82 -0.49
CA LEU A 158 -2.42 11.76 0.41
C LEU A 158 -2.11 13.17 0.89
N VAL A 159 -1.97 13.34 2.20
CA VAL A 159 -1.71 14.63 2.84
C VAL A 159 -0.59 14.45 3.84
N SER A 160 0.49 15.19 3.70
CA SER A 160 1.57 15.20 4.69
C SER A 160 1.99 16.61 5.05
N GLU A 161 2.59 16.75 6.22
CA GLU A 161 3.46 17.89 6.48
C GLU A 161 4.66 17.85 5.54
N GLY A 162 5.11 19.02 5.08
CA GLY A 162 6.14 19.17 4.07
C GLY A 162 5.84 20.35 3.15
N ASN A 163 6.81 20.75 2.34
CA ASN A 163 6.63 21.86 1.41
C ASN A 163 5.60 21.51 0.34
N SER A 164 4.60 22.39 0.14
CA SER A 164 3.56 22.25 -0.90
C SER A 164 4.12 22.13 -2.32
N ASN A 165 5.35 22.61 -2.55
CA ASN A 165 6.05 22.51 -3.84
C ASN A 165 6.88 21.23 -3.99
N SER A 166 6.99 20.41 -2.93
CA SER A 166 7.62 19.10 -3.02
C SER A 166 6.64 18.06 -3.59
N THR A 167 7.16 16.88 -3.91
CA THR A 167 6.36 15.75 -4.41
C THR A 167 6.74 14.49 -3.65
N MET A 168 5.74 13.69 -3.29
CA MET A 168 5.96 12.32 -2.84
C MET A 168 6.61 11.52 -3.98
N ILE A 169 7.39 10.52 -3.60
CA ILE A 169 8.14 9.67 -4.51
C ILE A 169 7.40 8.35 -4.59
N ILE A 170 7.18 7.84 -5.80
CA ILE A 170 6.64 6.50 -6.02
C ILE A 170 7.72 5.65 -6.69
N ASP A 171 8.08 4.54 -6.05
CA ASP A 171 9.13 3.62 -6.51
C ASP A 171 8.64 2.16 -6.36
N GLY A 172 8.89 1.34 -7.37
CA GLY A 172 8.73 -0.12 -7.29
C GLY A 172 10.03 -0.78 -6.82
N LYS A 173 9.99 -1.51 -5.71
CA LYS A 173 11.10 -2.35 -5.21
C LYS A 173 10.93 -3.77 -5.74
N LYS A 174 11.93 -4.28 -6.44
CA LYS A 174 11.97 -5.69 -6.83
C LYS A 174 12.45 -6.57 -5.67
N THR A 175 11.70 -7.62 -5.38
CA THR A 175 12.09 -8.69 -4.47
C THR A 175 12.56 -9.90 -5.30
N LEU A 176 13.44 -10.73 -4.74
CA LEU A 176 13.80 -12.02 -5.37
C LEU A 176 13.05 -13.19 -4.76
N ASP A 177 12.19 -12.89 -3.78
CA ASP A 177 11.49 -13.87 -2.98
C ASP A 177 9.99 -13.65 -3.10
N ASP A 178 9.29 -14.73 -3.42
CA ASP A 178 7.85 -14.82 -3.57
C ASP A 178 7.24 -15.84 -2.59
N GLU A 179 7.98 -16.32 -1.58
CA GLU A 179 7.51 -17.33 -0.62
C GLU A 179 6.15 -16.96 -0.02
N HIS A 180 5.97 -15.69 0.33
CA HIS A 180 4.73 -15.20 0.92
C HIS A 180 3.68 -14.76 -0.11
N THR A 181 4.03 -14.60 -1.38
CA THR A 181 3.08 -14.23 -2.45
C THR A 181 3.55 -14.77 -3.79
N PRO A 182 3.23 -16.05 -4.10
CA PRO A 182 3.77 -16.72 -5.27
C PRO A 182 3.54 -15.94 -6.56
N GLY A 183 4.60 -15.78 -7.35
CA GLY A 183 4.57 -15.08 -8.65
C GLY A 183 4.65 -13.55 -8.58
N ILE A 184 4.68 -12.95 -7.39
CA ILE A 184 4.79 -11.49 -7.22
C ILE A 184 6.15 -11.13 -6.63
N PHE A 185 6.99 -10.51 -7.46
CA PHE A 185 8.40 -10.17 -7.15
C PHE A 185 8.63 -8.66 -7.01
N GLU A 186 7.59 -7.91 -6.69
CA GLU A 186 7.70 -6.47 -6.53
C GLU A 186 6.73 -5.91 -5.49
N VAL A 187 7.14 -4.79 -4.89
CA VAL A 187 6.37 -4.00 -3.94
C VAL A 187 6.43 -2.55 -4.39
N ASP A 188 5.28 -1.97 -4.66
CA ASP A 188 5.15 -0.54 -4.92
C ASP A 188 5.16 0.23 -3.60
N GLU A 189 5.86 1.37 -3.59
CA GLU A 189 6.05 2.18 -2.41
C GLU A 189 5.90 3.67 -2.74
N ILE A 190 5.04 4.37 -2.00
CA ILE A 190 5.00 5.83 -1.97
C ILE A 190 5.70 6.29 -0.70
N ARG A 191 6.61 7.25 -0.81
CA ARG A 191 7.26 7.92 0.33
C ARG A 191 7.03 9.41 0.30
N THR A 192 6.78 9.98 1.48
CA THR A 192 6.85 11.43 1.63
C THR A 192 8.31 11.89 1.55
N PRO A 193 8.57 13.12 1.09
CA PRO A 193 9.91 13.71 1.17
C PRO A 193 10.43 13.62 2.61
N ASN A 194 11.72 13.31 2.76
CA ASN A 194 12.33 13.25 4.08
C ASN A 194 12.43 14.67 4.65
N ASN A 195 11.69 14.95 5.73
CA ASN A 195 11.92 16.17 6.49
C ASN A 195 13.18 15.96 7.33
N ASN A 196 14.33 16.42 6.81
CA ASN A 196 15.54 16.53 7.59
C ASN A 196 15.32 17.61 8.65
N TYR A 197 14.80 17.24 9.82
CA TYR A 197 15.02 18.06 11.00
C TYR A 197 16.50 17.90 11.37
N ASP A 198 17.28 18.96 11.09
CA ASP A 198 18.64 19.13 11.58
C ASP A 198 18.65 18.83 13.09
N ASN A 199 19.57 17.95 13.51
CA ASN A 199 19.83 17.41 14.86
C ASN A 199 19.66 15.87 15.01
N GLY A 200 20.02 15.11 13.98
CA GLY A 200 20.82 13.90 14.19
C GLY A 200 20.15 12.58 14.57
N ILE A 201 18.82 12.46 14.74
CA ILE A 201 18.26 11.15 15.21
C ILE A 201 17.05 10.56 14.45
N GLN A 202 16.18 11.26 13.71
CA GLN A 202 15.05 10.56 13.03
C GLN A 202 14.73 11.11 11.64
N LYS A 203 14.75 10.24 10.62
CA LYS A 203 14.10 10.50 9.32
C LYS A 203 12.60 10.56 9.56
N MET A 204 12.04 11.76 9.62
CA MET A 204 10.60 11.97 9.74
C MET A 204 9.98 11.90 8.35
N GLY A 205 9.15 10.87 8.14
CA GLY A 205 8.44 10.64 6.90
C GLY A 205 7.35 9.61 7.11
N ALA A 206 6.55 9.39 6.06
CA ALA A 206 5.59 8.30 5.99
C ALA A 206 5.70 7.59 4.66
N TYR A 207 5.11 6.40 4.63
CA TYR A 207 5.07 5.56 3.46
C TYR A 207 3.70 4.90 3.29
N ILE A 208 3.43 4.52 2.05
CA ILE A 208 2.39 3.58 1.67
C ILE A 208 3.07 2.47 0.87
N GLN A 209 2.77 1.22 1.16
CA GLN A 209 3.30 0.07 0.42
C GLN A 209 2.19 -0.89 0.03
N TRP A 210 2.26 -1.45 -1.19
CA TRP A 210 1.39 -2.53 -1.63
C TRP A 210 2.13 -3.43 -2.61
N LYS A 211 1.69 -4.68 -2.71
CA LYS A 211 2.04 -5.55 -3.85
C LYS A 211 1.07 -5.25 -4.99
N PRO A 212 1.49 -5.22 -6.27
CA PRO A 212 0.63 -4.87 -7.41
C PRO A 212 -0.31 -6.03 -7.80
N VAL A 213 -1.08 -6.51 -6.81
CA VAL A 213 -1.99 -7.63 -6.94
C VAL A 213 -3.34 -7.30 -6.28
N SER A 214 -4.40 -7.74 -6.94
CA SER A 214 -5.78 -7.76 -6.47
C SER A 214 -6.30 -9.19 -6.57
N TYR A 215 -7.33 -9.52 -5.80
CA TYR A 215 -7.96 -10.83 -5.81
C TYR A 215 -9.43 -10.72 -6.20
N THR A 216 -9.85 -11.59 -7.12
CA THR A 216 -11.21 -11.63 -7.65
C THR A 216 -12.15 -12.52 -6.85
N THR A 217 -11.68 -13.15 -5.78
CA THR A 217 -12.47 -14.03 -4.88
C THR A 217 -12.06 -13.83 -3.43
N ALA A 218 -12.89 -14.29 -2.49
CA ALA A 218 -12.66 -14.10 -1.06
C ALA A 218 -11.52 -15.01 -0.53
N GLU A 219 -11.30 -16.16 -1.16
CA GLU A 219 -10.27 -17.13 -0.81
C GLU A 219 -8.84 -16.63 -1.13
N ARG A 220 -8.71 -15.70 -2.09
CA ARG A 220 -7.44 -15.08 -2.51
C ARG A 220 -6.37 -16.07 -3.00
N ASP A 221 -6.81 -17.13 -3.66
CA ASP A 221 -5.90 -18.06 -4.32
C ASP A 221 -5.14 -17.40 -5.46
N VAL A 222 -3.95 -17.92 -5.77
CA VAL A 222 -3.12 -17.49 -6.92
C VAL A 222 -3.89 -17.55 -8.24
N THR A 223 -4.83 -18.48 -8.40
CA THR A 223 -5.66 -18.57 -9.62
C THR A 223 -6.70 -17.46 -9.73
N SER A 224 -6.96 -16.75 -8.65
CA SER A 224 -7.90 -15.64 -8.56
C SER A 224 -7.21 -14.27 -8.50
N SER A 225 -5.88 -14.24 -8.55
CA SER A 225 -5.12 -13.00 -8.59
C SER A 225 -5.21 -12.32 -9.95
N THR A 226 -5.15 -11.00 -9.92
CA THR A 226 -5.19 -10.12 -11.09
C THR A 226 -4.32 -8.90 -10.78
N ASP A 227 -3.73 -8.27 -11.79
CA ASP A 227 -2.78 -7.20 -11.53
C ASP A 227 -3.48 -5.94 -11.04
N LEU A 228 -2.70 -5.11 -10.36
CA LEU A 228 -3.13 -3.81 -9.88
C LEU A 228 -2.24 -2.74 -10.47
N ILE A 229 -2.85 -1.73 -11.08
CA ILE A 229 -2.14 -0.70 -11.84
C ILE A 229 -2.28 0.61 -11.08
N HIS A 230 -1.14 1.19 -10.69
CA HIS A 230 -1.11 2.53 -10.11
C HIS A 230 -0.81 3.59 -11.19
N TYR A 231 -1.33 4.79 -10.98
CA TYR A 231 -1.13 5.93 -11.88
C TYR A 231 -0.15 6.94 -11.28
N PRO A 232 0.42 7.85 -12.10
CA PRO A 232 1.29 8.90 -11.58
C PRO A 232 0.61 9.74 -10.49
N LEU A 233 1.41 10.17 -9.50
CA LEU A 233 0.97 11.10 -8.47
C LEU A 233 0.59 12.45 -9.09
N ILE A 234 -0.61 12.94 -8.74
CA ILE A 234 -1.11 14.22 -9.23
C ILE A 234 -1.18 15.20 -8.07
N VAL A 235 -0.55 16.38 -8.22
CA VAL A 235 -0.65 17.48 -7.25
C VAL A 235 -2.09 18.02 -7.23
N SER A 236 -2.64 18.16 -6.03
CA SER A 236 -3.94 18.82 -5.86
C SER A 236 -3.71 20.27 -5.53
N TYR A 237 -4.05 21.23 -6.41
CA TYR A 237 -3.81 22.66 -6.13
C TYR A 237 -4.82 23.30 -5.18
N ASN A 238 -6.05 22.80 -5.13
CA ASN A 238 -7.09 23.33 -4.24
C ASN A 238 -7.21 22.43 -3.01
N HIS A 239 -6.35 22.67 -2.01
CA HIS A 239 -6.22 21.79 -0.85
C HIS A 239 -7.51 21.76 -0.02
N THR A 240 -8.12 22.92 0.22
CA THR A 240 -9.39 23.06 0.96
C THR A 240 -10.50 22.24 0.31
N LYS A 241 -10.68 22.34 -1.02
CA LYS A 241 -11.68 21.55 -1.73
C LYS A 241 -11.36 20.06 -1.72
N ALA A 242 -10.08 19.68 -1.74
CA ALA A 242 -9.67 18.29 -1.72
C ALA A 242 -9.99 17.60 -0.39
N MET A 243 -9.80 18.30 0.73
CA MET A 243 -10.04 17.78 2.08
C MET A 243 -11.42 18.06 2.64
N LYS A 244 -12.23 18.92 2.01
CA LYS A 244 -13.58 19.24 2.47
C LYS A 244 -14.38 17.96 2.77
N ASN A 245 -15.09 17.95 3.89
CA ASN A 245 -15.87 16.80 4.38
C ASN A 245 -15.04 15.55 4.70
N SER A 246 -13.75 15.71 5.03
CA SER A 246 -12.89 14.63 5.53
C SER A 246 -12.39 14.94 6.94
N LEU A 247 -11.97 13.89 7.65
CA LEU A 247 -11.27 13.99 8.95
C LEU A 247 -10.07 14.95 8.87
N LEU A 248 -9.37 14.98 7.73
CA LEU A 248 -8.18 15.81 7.57
C LEU A 248 -8.50 17.31 7.61
N PHE A 249 -9.68 17.72 7.15
CA PHE A 249 -10.10 19.12 7.26
C PHE A 249 -10.43 19.51 8.70
N ALA A 250 -10.99 18.59 9.48
CA ALA A 250 -11.22 18.77 10.92
C ALA A 250 -9.90 18.92 11.70
N PHE A 251 -8.83 18.31 11.22
CA PHE A 251 -7.51 18.30 11.84
C PHE A 251 -6.60 19.47 11.42
N TYR A 252 -6.40 19.68 10.12
CA TYR A 252 -5.39 20.63 9.61
C TYR A 252 -5.84 22.09 9.49
N ASP A 253 -7.15 22.37 9.56
CA ASP A 253 -7.71 23.72 9.44
C ASP A 253 -7.27 24.48 8.16
N GLU A 254 -7.38 25.81 8.10
CA GLU A 254 -6.98 26.67 6.98
C GLU A 254 -5.48 26.65 6.66
N ASN A 255 -4.63 26.06 7.51
CA ASN A 255 -3.20 25.81 7.22
C ASN A 255 -2.99 24.77 6.11
N VAL A 256 -4.07 24.33 5.45
CA VAL A 256 -4.05 23.42 4.32
C VAL A 256 -3.06 23.83 3.23
N THR A 257 -2.90 25.12 2.96
CA THR A 257 -2.13 25.63 1.80
C THR A 257 -0.64 25.27 1.84
N GLN A 258 -0.10 25.06 3.05
CA GLN A 258 1.31 24.71 3.24
C GLN A 258 1.57 23.20 3.20
N LEU A 259 0.53 22.37 3.17
CA LEU A 259 0.67 20.92 3.19
C LEU A 259 1.03 20.37 1.82
N LEU A 260 1.70 19.21 1.82
CA LEU A 260 1.91 18.40 0.64
C LEU A 260 0.64 17.57 0.38
N VAL A 261 -0.11 17.93 -0.67
CA VAL A 261 -1.37 17.28 -1.03
C VAL A 261 -1.31 16.70 -2.43
N GLN A 262 -1.31 15.37 -2.52
CA GLN A 262 -1.30 14.66 -3.80
C GLN A 262 -2.37 13.59 -3.83
N LYS A 263 -2.75 13.17 -5.02
CA LYS A 263 -3.69 12.07 -5.23
C LYS A 263 -3.05 11.01 -6.11
N ILE A 264 -3.43 9.76 -5.87
CA ILE A 264 -3.09 8.62 -6.70
C ILE A 264 -4.36 7.87 -7.05
N ASN A 265 -4.41 7.37 -8.28
CA ASN A 265 -5.41 6.41 -8.70
C ASN A 265 -4.78 5.02 -8.76
N VAL A 266 -5.56 4.01 -8.42
CA VAL A 266 -5.17 2.61 -8.50
C VAL A 266 -6.32 1.83 -9.13
N SER A 267 -6.13 1.21 -10.29
CA SER A 267 -7.14 0.36 -10.95
C SER A 267 -6.87 -1.12 -10.69
N MET A 268 -7.96 -1.89 -10.62
CA MET A 268 -7.91 -3.34 -10.45
C MET A 268 -8.17 -4.06 -11.78
N GLY A 269 -7.22 -4.91 -12.12
CA GLY A 269 -7.21 -5.85 -13.22
C GLY A 269 -6.58 -5.36 -14.50
N LEU A 270 -6.06 -6.30 -15.28
CA LEU A 270 -5.33 -6.10 -16.53
C LEU A 270 -6.15 -6.55 -17.74
N LYS A 271 -5.69 -6.16 -18.92
CA LYS A 271 -6.08 -6.74 -20.20
C LYS A 271 -6.11 -8.27 -20.17
N GLY A 272 -7.19 -8.86 -20.68
CA GLY A 272 -7.40 -10.30 -20.75
C GLY A 272 -8.03 -10.88 -19.47
N ASP A 273 -8.04 -10.13 -18.38
CA ASP A 273 -8.74 -10.53 -17.17
C ASP A 273 -10.25 -10.48 -17.35
N ARG A 274 -10.93 -11.26 -16.52
CA ARG A 274 -12.39 -11.22 -16.47
C ARG A 274 -12.83 -9.95 -15.75
N PHE A 275 -13.82 -9.26 -16.31
CA PHE A 275 -14.40 -8.07 -15.70
C PHE A 275 -15.03 -8.36 -14.32
N TYR A 276 -15.18 -7.31 -13.50
CA TYR A 276 -15.67 -7.41 -12.12
C TYR A 276 -16.97 -8.24 -12.02
N LYS A 277 -17.89 -8.09 -12.98
CA LYS A 277 -19.19 -8.80 -12.99
C LYS A 277 -19.08 -10.32 -12.95
N LYS A 278 -17.92 -10.90 -13.28
CA LYS A 278 -17.74 -12.35 -13.30
C LYS A 278 -17.79 -12.94 -11.90
N THR A 279 -17.19 -12.27 -10.92
CA THR A 279 -17.11 -12.73 -9.52
C THR A 279 -17.80 -11.77 -8.55
N ASN A 280 -18.03 -10.53 -8.99
CA ASN A 280 -18.49 -9.41 -8.17
C ASN A 280 -17.62 -9.19 -6.93
N TYR A 281 -16.31 -9.37 -7.08
CA TYR A 281 -15.39 -9.25 -5.97
C TYR A 281 -14.03 -8.74 -6.48
N THR A 282 -13.47 -7.75 -5.79
CA THR A 282 -12.08 -7.28 -6.01
C THR A 282 -11.52 -6.73 -4.70
N THR A 283 -10.20 -6.81 -4.54
CA THR A 283 -9.52 -6.37 -3.31
C THR A 283 -8.36 -5.45 -3.60
N TRP A 284 -8.00 -4.62 -2.64
CA TRP A 284 -6.71 -3.94 -2.62
C TRP A 284 -6.22 -3.84 -1.19
N THR A 285 -5.06 -4.45 -0.94
CA THR A 285 -4.43 -4.43 0.37
C THR A 285 -3.18 -3.56 0.31
N PHE A 286 -3.05 -2.64 1.25
CA PHE A 286 -1.89 -1.77 1.35
C PHE A 286 -1.55 -1.47 2.82
N ILE A 287 -0.30 -1.15 3.09
CA ILE A 287 0.19 -0.74 4.40
C ILE A 287 0.45 0.76 4.38
N VAL A 288 0.13 1.42 5.47
CA VAL A 288 0.45 2.83 5.71
C VAL A 288 1.23 2.92 7.01
N GLY A 289 2.37 3.60 7.02
CA GLY A 289 3.18 3.73 8.23
C GLY A 289 4.00 5.02 8.27
N TYR A 290 4.61 5.27 9.43
CA TYR A 290 5.56 6.36 9.62
C TYR A 290 6.99 5.82 9.77
N GLY A 291 7.97 6.68 9.49
CA GLY A 291 9.38 6.35 9.46
C GLY A 291 9.79 5.66 8.15
N THR A 292 10.71 4.71 8.26
CA THR A 292 11.18 3.92 7.12
C THR A 292 10.32 2.67 6.94
N PRO A 293 9.89 2.38 5.71
CA PRO A 293 9.20 1.12 5.44
C PRO A 293 10.08 -0.09 5.79
N PRO A 294 9.49 -1.20 6.25
CA PRO A 294 10.23 -2.43 6.43
C PRO A 294 10.69 -2.97 5.07
N ASP A 295 11.92 -3.49 5.03
CA ASP A 295 12.48 -4.12 3.83
C ASP A 295 12.35 -5.64 3.96
N GLU A 296 11.89 -6.28 2.88
CA GLU A 296 11.82 -7.74 2.77
C GLU A 296 13.23 -8.35 2.82
N GLN A 297 13.39 -9.38 3.65
CA GLN A 297 14.61 -10.16 3.70
C GLN A 297 14.45 -11.45 2.90
N PHE A 298 15.55 -12.01 2.40
CA PHE A 298 15.48 -13.31 1.76
C PHE A 298 15.08 -14.38 2.77
N SER A 299 14.15 -15.23 2.36
CA SER A 299 13.81 -16.46 3.06
C SER A 299 15.04 -17.33 3.27
N TYR A 300 15.04 -18.05 4.38
CA TYR A 300 16.02 -19.09 4.65
C TYR A 300 16.07 -20.13 3.52
N LEU A 301 14.95 -20.39 2.84
CA LEU A 301 14.90 -21.29 1.69
C LEU A 301 15.73 -20.73 0.52
N VAL A 302 15.51 -19.48 0.15
CA VAL A 302 16.24 -18.82 -0.95
C VAL A 302 17.73 -18.74 -0.62
N ILE A 303 18.07 -18.34 0.62
CA ILE A 303 19.46 -18.31 1.11
C ILE A 303 20.09 -19.71 1.00
N MET A 304 19.37 -20.77 1.39
CA MET A 304 19.85 -22.14 1.29
C MET A 304 20.10 -22.57 -0.16
N ILE A 305 19.17 -22.30 -1.08
CA ILE A 305 19.32 -22.62 -2.51
C ILE A 305 20.53 -21.90 -3.10
N ILE A 306 20.68 -20.60 -2.84
CA ILE A 306 21.83 -19.81 -3.29
C ILE A 306 23.14 -20.38 -2.70
N SER A 307 23.13 -20.71 -1.41
CA SER A 307 24.29 -21.25 -0.71
C SER A 307 24.74 -22.60 -1.28
N ILE A 308 23.81 -23.50 -1.60
CA ILE A 308 24.15 -24.80 -2.21
C ILE A 308 24.56 -24.61 -3.68
N GLY A 309 23.79 -23.82 -4.44
CA GLY A 309 23.98 -23.62 -5.86
C GLY A 309 25.28 -22.90 -6.22
N ILE A 310 25.71 -21.93 -5.41
CA ILE A 310 26.96 -21.16 -5.63
C ILE A 310 28.09 -21.69 -4.74
N GLY A 311 27.80 -22.04 -3.50
CA GLY A 311 28.82 -22.46 -2.52
C GLY A 311 29.52 -23.75 -2.92
N LEU A 312 28.78 -24.76 -3.40
CA LEU A 312 29.40 -26.03 -3.78
C LEU A 312 30.34 -25.90 -5.00
N PRO A 313 29.95 -25.23 -6.10
CA PRO A 313 30.89 -24.98 -7.21
C PRO A 313 32.13 -24.19 -6.80
N LEU A 314 31.97 -23.14 -5.96
CA LEU A 314 33.11 -22.37 -5.47
C LEU A 314 34.07 -23.21 -4.63
N LEU A 315 33.54 -24.06 -3.74
CA LEU A 315 34.37 -24.97 -2.93
C LEU A 315 35.15 -25.95 -3.80
N ILE A 316 34.52 -26.53 -4.83
CA ILE A 316 35.20 -27.42 -5.77
C ILE A 316 36.30 -26.68 -6.54
N MET A 317 36.01 -25.45 -7.00
CA MET A 317 36.98 -24.62 -7.73
C MET A 317 38.18 -24.26 -6.85
N ILE A 318 37.95 -23.84 -5.60
CA ILE A 318 39.02 -23.51 -4.64
C ILE A 318 39.84 -24.75 -4.31
N SER A 319 39.19 -25.89 -4.02
CA SER A 319 39.87 -27.15 -3.69
C SER A 319 40.74 -27.63 -4.85
N THR A 320 40.22 -27.54 -6.07
CA THR A 320 40.96 -27.90 -7.29
C THR A 320 42.13 -26.94 -7.53
N GLY A 321 41.91 -25.63 -7.35
CA GLY A 321 42.96 -24.62 -7.47
C GLY A 321 44.09 -24.83 -6.47
N LEU A 322 43.76 -25.04 -5.19
CA LEU A 322 44.73 -25.34 -4.13
C LEU A 322 45.49 -26.63 -4.41
N TYR A 323 44.80 -27.69 -4.86
CA TYR A 323 45.43 -28.95 -5.24
C TYR A 323 46.43 -28.77 -6.39
N LEU A 324 46.06 -28.03 -7.44
CA LEU A 324 46.95 -27.75 -8.57
C LEU A 324 48.16 -26.89 -8.15
N CYS A 325 47.95 -25.89 -7.30
CA CYS A 325 49.04 -25.08 -6.74
C CYS A 325 50.01 -25.95 -5.92
N ALA A 326 49.51 -26.76 -4.98
CA ALA A 326 50.33 -27.65 -4.16
C ALA A 326 51.12 -28.66 -5.01
N ARG A 327 50.48 -29.24 -6.03
CA ARG A 327 51.15 -30.15 -6.98
C ARG A 327 52.28 -29.45 -7.74
N ARG A 328 52.08 -28.20 -8.16
CA ARG A 328 53.11 -27.42 -8.88
C ARG A 328 54.33 -27.13 -8.00
N PHE A 329 54.12 -26.75 -6.74
CA PHE A 329 55.21 -26.53 -5.78
C PHE A 329 55.99 -27.83 -5.51
N ARG A 330 55.31 -28.97 -5.28
CA ARG A 330 55.98 -30.25 -5.04
C ARG A 330 56.85 -30.74 -6.21
N ASN A 331 56.43 -30.45 -7.44
CA ASN A 331 57.19 -30.80 -8.64
C ASN A 331 58.42 -29.88 -8.85
N GLN A 332 58.43 -28.65 -8.32
CA GLN A 332 59.60 -27.78 -8.37
C GLN A 332 60.69 -28.26 -7.40
N ASP A 333 60.33 -28.69 -6.18
CA ASP A 333 61.30 -29.24 -5.21
C ASP A 333 61.95 -30.55 -5.69
N SER A 334 61.19 -31.37 -6.43
CA SER A 334 61.70 -32.63 -6.99
C SER A 334 62.74 -32.41 -8.12
N ASN A 335 62.61 -31.33 -8.89
CA ASN A 335 63.57 -30.98 -9.94
C ASN A 335 64.86 -30.33 -9.39
N VAL A 336 64.84 -29.79 -8.17
CA VAL A 336 66.03 -29.27 -7.49
C VAL A 336 66.90 -30.40 -6.92
N LEU A 337 66.30 -31.54 -6.55
CA LEU A 337 67.01 -32.71 -6.02
C LEU A 337 67.61 -33.62 -7.11
N LEU A 338 67.15 -33.55 -8.37
CA LEU A 338 67.70 -34.31 -9.51
C LEU A 338 68.84 -33.58 -10.25
N ASN A 339 69.13 -32.33 -9.88
CA ASN A 339 70.17 -31.49 -10.48
C ASN A 339 71.40 -31.31 -9.56
N ARG A 340 71.66 -32.25 -8.65
CA ARG A 340 72.84 -32.25 -7.79
C ARG A 340 73.65 -33.52 -7.91
#